data_AF-A0A959H2I5-F1
#
_entry.id   AF-A0A959H2I5-F1
#
_cell.length_a   1.000
_cell.length_b   1.000
_cell.length_c   1.000
_cell.angle_alpha   90.00
_cell.angle_beta   90.00
_cell.angle_gamma   90.00
#
_symmetry.space_group_name_H-M   'P 1'
#
loop_
_entity.id
_entity.type
_entity.pdbx_description
1 polymer ?
#
loop_
_entity_poly.entity_id
_entity_poly.type
_entity_poly.pdbx_seq_one_letter_code
_entity_poly.pdbx_strand_id
1 'polypeptide(L)' 'METLTTNGITVSVETQYLPSHSNPRELKFIFGYHITIENGSPFIVQLLRRHWVIQNADGSL' A
#
# COMPACT_ATOMS: atom_id res chain seq x y z
N MET A 1 1.32 0.81 10.54
CA MET A 1 0.06 0.93 9.79
C MET A 1 -0.14 2.40 9.53
N GLU A 2 -0.25 2.80 8.27
CA GLU A 2 -0.50 4.19 7.87
C GLU A 2 -1.95 4.32 7.42
N THR A 3 -2.62 5.41 7.80
CA THR A 3 -4.04 5.63 7.48
C THR A 3 -4.26 7.05 7.02
N LEU A 4 -5.03 7.20 5.94
CA LEU A 4 -5.45 8.50 5.41
C LEU A 4 -6.93 8.48 5.03
N THR A 5 -7.64 9.55 5.38
CA THR A 5 -9.04 9.74 5.00
C THR A 5 -9.16 10.89 4.00
N THR A 6 -9.85 10.67 2.89
CA THR A 6 -10.17 11.70 1.90
C THR A 6 -11.64 11.57 1.50
N ASN A 7 -12.40 12.65 1.58
CA ASN A 7 -13.83 12.68 1.23
C ASN A 7 -14.67 11.55 1.88
N GLY A 8 -14.36 11.19 3.13
CA GLY A 8 -15.05 10.13 3.86
C GLY A 8 -14.66 8.70 3.48
N ILE A 9 -13.67 8.53 2.59
CA ILE A 9 -13.06 7.23 2.29
C ILE A 9 -11.75 7.12 3.07
N THR A 10 -11.66 6.14 3.95
CA THR A 10 -10.46 5.86 4.74
C THR A 10 -9.69 4.72 4.10
N VAL A 11 -8.40 4.92 3.87
CA VAL A 11 -7.49 3.89 3.37
C VAL A 11 -6.43 3.65 4.43
N SER A 12 -6.35 2.40 4.90
CA SER A 12 -5.36 1.94 5.88
C SER A 12 -4.44 0.92 5.22
N VAL A 13 -3.13 1.07 5.43
CA VAL A 13 -2.11 0.21 4.84
C VAL A 13 -1.22 -0.37 5.92
N GLU A 14 -1.16 -1.68 5.98
CA GLU A 14 -0.21 -2.45 6.78
C GLU A 14 0.86 -3.02 5.85
N THR A 15 2.13 -2.83 6.20
CA THR A 15 3.27 -3.30 5.40
C THR A 15 4.07 -4.31 6.19
N GLN A 16 4.59 -5.31 5.49
CA GLN A 16 5.48 -6.31 6.07
C GLN A 16 6.58 -6.68 5.10
N TYR A 17 7.81 -6.78 5.60
CA TYR A 17 8.89 -7.43 4.87
C TYR A 17 8.66 -8.95 4.85
N LEU A 18 8.96 -9.62 3.74
CA LEU A 18 8.80 -11.07 3.57
C LEU A 18 10.18 -11.75 3.47
N PRO A 19 10.80 -12.15 4.60
CA PRO A 19 12.16 -12.67 4.60
C PRO A 19 12.32 -13.95 3.78
N SER A 20 11.33 -14.84 3.82
CA SER A 20 11.35 -16.12 3.08
C SER A 20 11.37 -15.97 1.56
N HIS A 21 10.94 -14.80 1.05
CA HIS A 21 10.90 -14.48 -0.37
C HIS A 21 11.97 -13.49 -0.79
N SER A 22 12.78 -13.03 0.16
CA SER A 22 13.79 -11.99 -0.07
C SER A 22 15.20 -12.58 -0.05
N ASN A 23 16.10 -11.97 -0.81
CA ASN A 23 17.53 -12.27 -0.79
C ASN A 23 18.33 -10.96 -0.69
N PRO A 24 18.61 -10.47 0.54
CA PRO A 24 19.35 -9.23 0.74
C PRO A 24 20.76 -9.23 0.14
N ARG A 25 21.40 -10.40 0.02
CA ARG A 25 22.74 -10.52 -0.60
C ARG A 25 22.72 -10.23 -2.10
N GLU A 26 21.58 -10.44 -2.75
CA GLU A 26 21.33 -10.12 -4.15
C GLU A 26 20.55 -8.81 -4.32
N LEU A 27 20.40 -8.01 -3.25
CA LEU A 27 19.58 -6.78 -3.24
C LEU A 27 18.12 -7.01 -3.65
N LYS A 28 17.58 -8.21 -3.40
CA LYS A 28 16.18 -8.54 -3.67
C LYS A 28 15.38 -8.46 -2.37
N PHE A 29 14.47 -7.49 -2.29
CA PHE A 29 13.64 -7.24 -1.12
C PHE A 29 12.17 -7.34 -1.50
N ILE A 30 11.45 -8.28 -0.90
CA ILE A 30 10.03 -8.50 -1.13
C ILE A 30 9.25 -8.00 0.08
N PHE A 31 8.23 -7.19 -0.19
CA PHE A 31 7.31 -6.67 0.81
C PHE A 31 5.87 -7.06 0.44
N GLY A 32 5.09 -7.42 1.46
CA GLY A 32 3.65 -7.55 1.35
C GLY A 32 2.97 -6.31 1.93
N TYR A 33 1.80 -5.98 1.40
CA TYR A 33 0.93 -4.96 1.98
C TYR A 33 -0.50 -5.49 2.10
N HIS A 34 -1.19 -5.11 3.18
CA HIS A 34 -2.62 -5.30 3.35
C HIS A 34 -3.28 -3.93 3.33
N ILE A 35 -4.25 -3.74 2.44
CA ILE A 35 -4.94 -2.46 2.25
C ILE A 35 -6.40 -2.65 2.62
N THR A 36 -6.86 -1.88 3.59
CA THR A 36 -8.27 -1.79 3.98
C THR A 36 -8.82 -0.47 3.47
N ILE A 37 -9.94 -0.52 2.74
CA ILE A 37 -10.65 0.67 2.23
C ILE A 37 -12.04 0.67 2.85
N GLU A 38 -12.34 1.71 3.63
CA GLU A 38 -13.60 1.87 4.33
C GLU A 38 -14.36 3.07 3.77
N ASN A 39 -15.60 2.85 3.35
CA ASN A 39 -16.51 3.92 2.93
C ASN A 39 -17.33 4.40 4.13
N GLY A 40 -16.90 5.50 4.75
CA GLY A 40 -17.64 6.20 5.80
C GLY A 40 -18.57 7.30 5.26
N SER A 41 -18.68 7.45 3.94
CA SER A 41 -19.55 8.44 3.32
C SER A 41 -21.00 7.93 3.24
N PRO A 42 -22.00 8.82 3.14
CA PRO A 42 -23.41 8.42 2.98
C PRO A 42 -23.75 7.93 1.57
N PHE A 43 -22.79 7.95 0.63
CA PHE A 43 -23.01 7.58 -0.76
C PHE A 43 -22.45 6.18 -1.06
N ILE A 44 -23.08 5.46 -1.98
CA ILE A 44 -22.50 4.26 -2.55
C ILE A 44 -21.34 4.69 -3.46
N VAL A 45 -20.19 4.06 -3.27
CA VAL A 45 -18.99 4.33 -4.07
C VAL A 45 -18.45 3.06 -4.70
N GLN A 46 -17.70 3.21 -5.77
CA GLN A 46 -17.01 2.11 -6.44
C GLN A 46 -15.55 2.50 -6.67
N LEU A 47 -14.63 1.61 -6.26
CA LEU A 47 -13.22 1.76 -6.62
C LEU A 47 -13.04 1.39 -8.09
N LEU A 48 -12.75 2.37 -8.94
CA LEU A 48 -12.58 2.14 -10.37
C LEU A 48 -11.14 1.80 -10.74
N ARG A 49 -10.17 2.46 -10.10
CA ARG A 49 -8.75 2.37 -10.44
C ARG A 49 -7.87 2.64 -9.24
N ARG A 50 -6.65 2.13 -9.30
CA ARG A 50 -5.55 2.42 -8.38
C ARG A 50 -4.33 2.85 -9.17
N HIS A 51 -3.53 3.74 -8.59
CA HIS A 51 -2.26 4.18 -9.13
C HIS A 51 -1.22 4.13 -8.01
N TRP A 52 -0.09 3.48 -8.27
CA TRP A 52 1.00 3.38 -7.31
C TRP A 52 2.21 4.12 -7.84
N VAL A 53 2.83 4.88 -6.95
CA VAL A 53 4.18 5.38 -7.13
C VAL A 53 5.01 4.65 -6.08
N ILE A 54 5.88 3.76 -6.53
CA ILE A 54 6.79 3.02 -5.66
C ILE A 54 8.18 3.59 -5.97
N GLN A 55 8.92 3.95 -4.92
CA GLN A 55 10.26 4.50 -5.08
C GLN A 55 11.24 3.62 -4.30
N ASN A 56 12.34 3.25 -4.95
CA ASN A 56 13.43 2.53 -4.32
C ASN A 56 14.32 3.48 -3.51
N ALA A 57 15.13 2.91 -2.62
CA ALA A 57 16.02 3.69 -1.76
C ALA A 57 17.09 4.51 -2.52
N ASP A 58 17.43 4.12 -3.75
CA ASP A 58 18.34 4.85 -4.64
C ASP A 58 17.64 6.01 -5.40
N GLY A 59 16.35 6.22 -5.17
CA GLY A 59 15.54 7.25 -5.78
C GLY A 59 14.90 6.84 -7.12
N SER A 60 15.17 5.64 -7.63
CA SER A 60 14.52 5.12 -8.84
C SER A 60 13.03 4.85 -8.59
N LEU A 61 12.20 5.07 -9.63
CA LEU A 61 10.76 4.76 -9.67
C LEU A 61 10.51 3.42 -10.36
#